data_AF-A0A974S434-F1
#
_entry.id   AF-A0A974S434-F1
#
_cell.length_a   1.000
_cell.length_b   1.000
_cell.length_c   1.000
_cell.angle_alpha   90.00
_cell.angle_beta   90.00
_cell.angle_gamma   90.00
#
_symmetry.space_group_name_H-M   'P 1'
#
loop_
_entity.id
_entity.type
_entity.pdbx_description
1 polymer ?
#
loop_
_entity_poly.entity_id
_entity_poly.type
_entity_poly.pdbx_seq_one_letter_code
_entity_poly.pdbx_strand_id
1 'polypeptide(L)'
;MSDKTEAAPKKKGGMMKKLIIGIGALVVLGGGVGGGLYATGMVGHGKEKEEEAVGPKLVPKSEQKRFSAAGGEGGEGGEAGKAPPSGAGGDKYASNYYAMEKEFTSNLQDSVHFIQVGLAISSPYDDTVIDNIKTNEIAVRSAILLALSDTTEDQVFSTEGKKQLQVRLAKAINATLKEKEGFGGVGNVYFTNFVVQ
;
A
#
# COMPACT_ATOMS: atom_id res chain seq x y z
N MET A 1 18.25 8.71 -67.89
CA MET A 1 16.84 8.97 -68.27
C MET A 1 15.97 8.62 -67.07
N SER A 2 15.28 9.51 -66.38
CA SER A 2 15.10 10.95 -66.50
C SER A 2 14.61 11.48 -65.14
N ASP A 3 15.12 12.65 -64.76
CA ASP A 3 14.64 13.52 -63.69
C ASP A 3 13.26 14.16 -63.98
N LYS A 4 12.68 14.73 -62.90
CA LYS A 4 11.51 15.64 -62.75
C LYS A 4 10.30 15.03 -62.02
N THR A 5 9.65 15.65 -61.03
CA THR A 5 9.60 17.07 -60.61
C THR A 5 8.98 17.20 -59.20
N GLU A 6 9.43 18.21 -58.44
CA GLU A 6 8.81 18.80 -57.24
C GLU A 6 7.32 19.16 -57.38
N ALA A 7 6.53 18.99 -56.31
CA ALA A 7 5.48 19.93 -55.95
C ALA A 7 4.97 19.73 -54.50
N ALA A 8 5.14 20.76 -53.67
CA ALA A 8 4.29 21.05 -52.50
C ALA A 8 3.74 22.48 -52.66
N PRO A 9 2.74 22.95 -51.88
CA PRO A 9 1.50 22.33 -51.41
C PRO A 9 0.26 23.18 -51.82
N LYS A 10 -0.98 22.64 -51.75
CA LYS A 10 -2.21 23.47 -51.81
C LYS A 10 -2.94 23.50 -50.46
N LYS A 11 -2.97 24.69 -49.84
CA LYS A 11 -3.82 25.08 -48.71
C LYS A 11 -5.30 24.87 -49.06
N LYS A 12 -6.07 24.17 -48.21
CA LYS A 12 -7.54 24.11 -48.26
C LYS A 12 -8.15 24.52 -46.92
N GLY A 13 -7.93 25.77 -46.52
CA GLY A 13 -8.32 26.34 -45.22
C GLY A 13 -9.81 26.68 -45.03
N GLY A 14 -10.72 26.17 -45.86
CA GLY A 14 -12.17 26.47 -45.76
C GLY A 14 -12.98 25.41 -45.02
N MET A 15 -12.63 24.13 -45.15
CA MET A 15 -13.46 23.03 -44.68
C MET A 15 -13.22 22.67 -43.20
N MET A 16 -11.99 22.86 -42.71
CA MET A 16 -11.61 22.60 -41.32
C MET A 16 -12.32 23.54 -40.34
N LYS A 17 -12.55 24.81 -40.72
CA LYS A 17 -13.29 25.78 -39.90
C LYS A 17 -14.75 25.39 -39.67
N LYS A 18 -15.42 24.81 -40.68
CA LYS A 18 -16.81 24.34 -40.53
C LYS A 18 -16.91 23.07 -39.68
N LEU A 19 -15.88 22.22 -39.70
CA LEU A 19 -15.79 21.04 -38.83
C LEU A 19 -15.55 21.42 -37.36
N ILE A 20 -14.70 22.42 -37.09
CA ILE A 20 -14.43 22.92 -35.73
C ILE A 20 -15.66 23.63 -35.15
N ILE A 21 -16.43 24.39 -35.95
CA ILE A 21 -17.66 25.04 -35.49
C ILE A 21 -18.76 23.99 -35.21
N GLY A 22 -18.87 22.94 -36.04
CA GLY A 22 -19.81 21.84 -35.80
C GLY A 22 -19.51 21.04 -34.53
N ILE A 23 -18.23 20.80 -34.24
CA ILE A 23 -17.78 20.11 -33.02
C ILE A 23 -17.91 21.02 -31.80
N GLY A 24 -17.61 22.32 -31.93
CA GLY A 24 -17.77 23.30 -30.85
C GLY A 24 -19.23 23.46 -30.40
N ALA A 25 -20.19 23.46 -31.33
CA ALA A 25 -21.62 23.49 -30.99
C ALA A 25 -22.11 22.21 -30.29
N LEU A 26 -21.51 21.06 -30.61
CA LEU A 26 -21.82 19.77 -29.98
C LEU A 26 -21.23 19.66 -28.56
N VAL A 27 -20.07 20.27 -28.31
CA VAL A 27 -19.48 20.35 -26.96
C VAL A 27 -20.23 21.35 -26.07
N VAL A 28 -20.82 22.41 -26.62
CA VAL A 28 -21.66 23.34 -25.83
C VAL A 28 -23.01 22.71 -25.46
N LEU A 29 -23.59 21.89 -26.32
CA LEU A 29 -24.82 21.15 -26.00
C LEU A 29 -24.57 19.92 -25.10
N GLY A 30 -23.41 19.25 -25.23
CA GLY A 30 -23.01 18.17 -24.33
C GLY A 30 -22.45 18.64 -22.98
N GLY A 31 -21.80 19.80 -22.95
CA GLY A 31 -21.21 20.40 -21.75
C GLY A 31 -22.20 21.20 -20.89
N GLY A 32 -23.35 21.60 -21.45
CA GLY A 32 -24.38 22.35 -20.73
C GLY A 32 -25.05 21.57 -19.59
N VAL A 33 -25.10 20.24 -19.67
CA VAL A 33 -25.68 19.40 -18.60
C VAL A 33 -24.66 19.10 -17.50
N GLY A 34 -23.36 18.99 -17.84
CA GLY A 34 -22.30 18.70 -16.86
C GLY A 34 -21.77 19.93 -16.10
N GLY A 35 -21.68 21.09 -16.76
CA GLY A 35 -21.13 22.31 -16.14
C GLY A 35 -22.12 23.07 -15.25
N GLY A 36 -23.42 23.02 -15.59
CA GLY A 36 -24.47 23.73 -14.84
C GLY A 36 -24.69 23.16 -13.44
N LEU A 37 -24.60 21.84 -13.29
CA LEU A 37 -24.81 21.15 -12.00
C LEU A 37 -23.71 21.45 -10.97
N TYR A 38 -22.51 21.85 -11.41
CA TYR A 38 -21.41 22.18 -10.50
C TYR A 38 -21.48 23.62 -9.96
N ALA A 39 -22.16 24.53 -10.67
CA ALA A 39 -22.21 25.94 -10.29
C ALA A 39 -23.48 26.33 -9.51
N THR A 40 -24.51 25.50 -9.47
CA THR A 40 -25.74 25.76 -8.69
C THR A 40 -25.89 24.73 -7.57
N GLY A 41 -25.56 25.13 -6.34
CA GLY A 41 -25.65 24.31 -5.12
C GLY A 41 -27.07 23.82 -4.79
N MET A 42 -27.58 22.86 -5.56
CA MET A 42 -28.87 22.20 -5.37
C MET A 42 -28.82 20.72 -5.77
N VAL A 43 -28.08 19.92 -5.00
CA VAL A 43 -28.34 18.48 -4.93
C VAL A 43 -28.47 18.09 -3.47
N GLY A 44 -29.71 18.21 -2.98
CA GLY A 44 -30.16 17.46 -1.83
C GLY A 44 -30.37 16.00 -2.22
N HIS A 45 -30.01 15.10 -1.30
CA HIS A 45 -30.48 13.71 -1.21
C HIS A 45 -30.39 12.88 -2.50
N GLY A 46 -29.18 12.45 -2.84
CA GLY A 46 -28.96 11.32 -3.73
C GLY A 46 -27.72 10.61 -3.29
N LYS A 47 -27.87 9.44 -2.66
CA LYS A 47 -26.78 8.56 -2.23
C LYS A 47 -25.72 8.50 -3.33
N GLU A 48 -24.55 9.05 -3.03
CA GLU A 48 -23.32 8.66 -3.69
C GLU A 48 -23.17 7.16 -3.46
N LYS A 49 -23.47 6.37 -4.50
CA LYS A 49 -22.81 5.09 -4.65
C LYS A 49 -21.35 5.45 -4.92
N GLU A 50 -20.58 5.55 -3.84
CA GLU A 50 -19.17 5.19 -3.90
C GLU A 50 -19.11 3.88 -4.68
N GLU A 51 -18.42 3.88 -5.82
CA GLU A 51 -17.85 2.64 -6.33
C GLU A 51 -17.05 2.06 -5.16
N GLU A 52 -17.55 0.97 -4.57
CA GLU A 52 -16.83 0.23 -3.56
C GLU A 52 -15.49 -0.14 -4.19
N ALA A 53 -14.43 0.55 -3.79
CA ALA A 53 -13.08 0.16 -4.10
C ALA A 53 -12.93 -1.27 -3.56
N VAL A 54 -12.91 -2.25 -4.48
CA VAL A 54 -12.71 -3.67 -4.18
C VAL A 54 -11.23 -3.81 -3.79
N GLY A 55 -10.89 -3.43 -2.57
CA GLY A 55 -9.54 -3.42 -2.04
C GLY A 55 -9.48 -3.12 -0.55
N PRO A 56 -8.37 -3.46 0.14
CA PRO A 56 -8.25 -3.31 1.59
C PRO A 56 -8.44 -1.86 2.05
N LYS A 57 -9.18 -1.68 3.14
CA LYS A 57 -9.46 -0.35 3.71
C LYS A 57 -8.48 -0.02 4.83
N LEU A 58 -8.09 1.25 4.93
CA LEU A 58 -7.27 1.74 6.03
C LEU A 58 -8.08 1.74 7.32
N VAL A 59 -7.48 1.27 8.43
CA VAL A 59 -8.17 1.25 9.73
C VAL A 59 -7.88 2.57 10.48
N PRO A 60 -8.88 3.39 10.81
CA PRO A 60 -8.69 4.56 11.65
C PRO A 60 -8.21 4.16 13.05
N LYS A 61 -7.40 5.01 13.70
CA LYS A 61 -6.86 4.75 15.05
C LYS A 61 -7.93 4.47 16.13
N SER A 62 -9.16 4.96 15.95
CA SER A 62 -10.31 4.71 16.83
C SER A 62 -10.85 3.27 16.77
N GLU A 63 -10.54 2.52 15.71
CA GLU A 63 -11.05 1.16 15.44
C GLU A 63 -9.98 0.07 15.65
N GLN A 64 -8.82 0.42 16.20
CA GLN A 64 -7.74 -0.51 16.47
C GLN A 64 -8.19 -1.62 17.44
N LYS A 65 -8.20 -2.88 16.99
CA LYS A 65 -8.42 -4.04 17.85
C LYS A 65 -7.22 -4.19 18.79
N ARG A 66 -7.40 -3.79 20.05
CA ARG A 66 -6.39 -3.92 21.09
C ARG A 66 -6.13 -5.41 21.34
N PHE A 67 -4.86 -5.81 21.37
CA PHE A 67 -4.46 -7.15 21.80
C PHE A 67 -4.82 -7.29 23.28
N SER A 68 -5.93 -7.97 23.59
CA SER A 68 -6.26 -8.37 24.95
C SER A 68 -5.48 -9.64 25.27
N ALA A 69 -4.36 -9.52 25.95
CA ALA A 69 -3.77 -10.65 26.67
C ALA A 69 -4.71 -10.99 27.84
N ALA A 70 -5.76 -11.77 27.57
CA ALA A 70 -6.74 -12.19 28.55
C ALA A 70 -6.48 -13.65 28.97
N GLY A 71 -5.73 -13.79 30.06
CA GLY A 71 -5.88 -14.89 30.99
C GLY A 71 -6.12 -14.29 32.38
N GLY A 72 -7.29 -14.55 32.97
CA GLY A 72 -7.62 -14.17 34.35
C GLY A 72 -9.06 -13.68 34.52
N GLU A 73 -9.90 -14.52 35.11
CA GLU A 73 -11.29 -14.27 35.49
C GLU A 73 -11.46 -13.22 36.61
N GLY A 74 -12.58 -12.48 36.55
CA GLY A 74 -13.38 -12.13 37.73
C GLY A 74 -13.31 -10.67 38.23
N GLY A 75 -14.45 -9.97 38.18
CA GLY A 75 -14.75 -8.85 39.08
C GLY A 75 -15.47 -7.65 38.44
N GLU A 76 -16.75 -7.48 38.76
CA GLU A 76 -17.61 -6.34 38.43
C GLU A 76 -17.11 -4.98 38.94
N GLY A 77 -17.59 -3.89 38.32
CA GLY A 77 -17.66 -2.55 38.92
C GLY A 77 -16.93 -1.49 38.12
N GLY A 78 -17.69 -0.71 37.34
CA GLY A 78 -17.14 0.17 36.32
C GLY A 78 -16.40 1.41 36.80
N GLU A 79 -15.62 1.98 35.89
CA GLU A 79 -15.46 3.43 35.75
C GLU A 79 -14.91 3.76 34.36
N ALA A 80 -15.48 4.80 33.78
CA ALA A 80 -15.11 5.54 32.58
C ALA A 80 -13.87 5.07 31.82
N GLY A 81 -14.10 4.65 30.56
CA GLY A 81 -13.07 4.46 29.56
C GLY A 81 -12.22 5.73 29.41
N LYS A 82 -11.07 5.75 30.10
CA LYS A 82 -10.01 6.71 29.83
C LYS A 82 -9.57 6.48 28.39
N ALA A 83 -9.91 7.43 27.52
CA ALA A 83 -9.27 7.56 26.23
C ALA A 83 -7.75 7.50 26.44
N PRO A 84 -7.02 6.74 25.61
CA PRO A 84 -5.57 6.63 25.76
C PRO A 84 -4.93 8.02 25.70
N PRO A 85 -3.79 8.25 26.37
CA PRO A 85 -3.08 9.51 26.28
C PRO A 85 -2.82 9.84 24.81
N SER A 86 -3.50 10.87 24.30
CA SER A 86 -3.33 11.34 22.93
C SER A 86 -2.08 12.19 22.86
N GLY A 87 -0.94 11.56 22.59
CA GLY A 87 0.21 12.30 22.09
C GLY A 87 -0.15 12.93 20.74
N ALA A 88 0.23 14.19 20.51
CA ALA A 88 0.04 14.89 19.23
C ALA A 88 0.90 14.33 18.08
N GLY A 89 1.58 13.19 18.30
CA GLY A 89 2.41 12.48 17.33
C GLY A 89 2.01 11.01 17.20
N GLY A 90 2.24 10.46 16.00
CA GLY A 90 1.94 9.07 15.62
C GLY A 90 1.00 8.99 14.41
N ASP A 91 1.02 7.86 13.70
CA ASP A 91 0.23 7.67 12.48
C ASP A 91 -1.28 7.79 12.74
N LYS A 92 -1.99 8.36 11.76
CA LYS A 92 -3.45 8.58 11.79
C LYS A 92 -4.25 7.27 11.71
N TYR A 93 -3.59 6.16 11.37
CA TYR A 93 -4.19 4.85 11.15
C TYR A 93 -3.73 3.87 12.23
N ALA A 94 -4.64 2.98 12.63
CA ALA A 94 -4.34 1.85 13.49
C ALA A 94 -3.39 0.91 12.74
N SER A 95 -2.27 0.53 13.36
CA SER A 95 -1.42 -0.52 12.83
C SER A 95 -1.92 -1.86 13.33
N ASN A 96 -2.32 -2.73 12.41
CA ASN A 96 -2.49 -4.15 12.64
C ASN A 96 -1.12 -4.82 12.55
N TYR A 97 -0.83 -5.71 13.48
CA TYR A 97 0.44 -6.42 13.58
C TYR A 97 0.22 -7.92 13.44
N TYR A 98 1.04 -8.55 12.61
CA TYR A 98 1.11 -10.00 12.48
C TYR A 98 2.52 -10.48 12.74
N ALA A 99 2.71 -11.17 13.87
CA ALA A 99 3.95 -11.86 14.17
C ALA A 99 4.01 -13.17 13.40
N MET A 100 5.11 -13.40 12.68
CA MET A 100 5.33 -14.67 11.99
C MET A 100 5.67 -15.74 13.03
N GLU A 101 5.03 -16.91 12.90
CA GLU A 101 5.12 -17.97 13.92
C GLU A 101 6.52 -18.57 14.05
N LYS A 102 7.23 -18.70 12.92
CA LYS A 102 8.55 -19.31 12.86
C LYS A 102 9.61 -18.26 12.59
N GLU A 103 10.72 -18.40 13.30
CA GLU A 103 11.93 -17.63 13.04
C GLU A 103 12.59 -18.07 11.75
N PHE A 104 13.37 -17.17 11.18
CA PHE A 104 14.09 -17.36 9.93
C PHE A 104 15.56 -17.56 10.24
N THR A 105 16.16 -18.57 9.63
CA THR A 105 17.60 -18.77 9.68
C THR A 105 18.15 -18.71 8.26
N SER A 106 19.15 -17.86 8.04
CA SER A 106 19.83 -17.71 6.74
C SER A 106 21.31 -17.45 6.95
N ASN A 107 22.12 -17.93 6.02
CA ASN A 107 23.50 -17.47 5.90
C ASN A 107 23.51 -16.02 5.43
N LEU A 108 24.56 -15.29 5.79
CA LEU A 108 24.83 -13.96 5.27
C LEU A 108 25.59 -14.03 3.96
N GLN A 109 25.41 -13.01 3.12
CA GLN A 109 26.12 -12.87 1.86
C GLN A 109 27.63 -12.75 2.12
N ASP A 110 28.41 -13.56 1.41
CA ASP A 110 29.89 -13.57 1.45
C ASP A 110 30.47 -13.71 2.86
N SER A 111 29.79 -14.44 3.74
CA SER A 111 30.13 -14.57 5.15
C SER A 111 30.03 -16.02 5.63
N VAL A 112 30.80 -16.35 6.68
CA VAL A 112 30.69 -17.61 7.42
C VAL A 112 29.67 -17.56 8.56
N HIS A 113 29.17 -16.35 8.87
CA HIS A 113 28.17 -16.13 9.89
C HIS A 113 26.76 -16.36 9.35
N PHE A 114 25.87 -16.75 10.24
CA PHE A 114 24.45 -16.87 9.94
C PHE A 114 23.62 -15.99 10.87
N ILE A 115 22.40 -15.70 10.42
CA ILE A 115 21.44 -14.91 11.18
C ILE A 115 20.21 -15.72 11.49
N GLN A 116 19.68 -15.52 12.70
CA GLN A 116 18.38 -16.00 13.14
C GLN A 116 17.52 -14.79 13.50
N VAL A 117 16.42 -14.60 12.78
CA VAL A 117 15.55 -13.43 12.93
C VAL A 117 14.09 -13.82 13.11
N GLY A 118 13.43 -13.22 14.10
CA GLY A 118 11.99 -13.25 14.26
C GLY A 118 11.39 -11.98 13.65
N LEU A 119 10.26 -12.09 12.95
CA LEU A 119 9.65 -10.96 12.22
C LEU A 119 8.21 -10.72 12.65
N ALA A 120 7.84 -9.44 12.78
CA ALA A 120 6.47 -8.97 12.88
C ALA A 120 6.19 -7.93 11.79
N ILE A 121 5.11 -8.14 11.06
CA ILE A 121 4.69 -7.30 9.93
C ILE A 121 3.62 -6.35 10.43
N SER A 122 3.76 -5.06 10.12
CA SER A 122 2.70 -4.07 10.35
C SER A 122 2.01 -3.67 9.06
N SER A 123 0.70 -3.49 9.15
CA SER A 123 -0.15 -2.98 8.09
C SER A 123 -1.05 -1.89 8.66
N PRO A 124 -1.19 -0.72 8.00
CA PRO A 124 -2.20 0.28 8.35
C PRO A 124 -3.61 -0.08 7.82
N TYR A 125 -3.73 -1.20 7.12
CA TYR A 125 -4.98 -1.71 6.55
C TYR A 125 -5.66 -2.73 7.46
N ASP A 126 -6.91 -3.03 7.11
CA ASP A 126 -7.77 -4.02 7.73
C ASP A 126 -7.18 -5.44 7.72
N ASP A 127 -7.92 -6.37 8.36
CA ASP A 127 -7.51 -7.76 8.55
C ASP A 127 -7.28 -8.48 7.21
N THR A 128 -7.82 -7.99 6.09
CA THR A 128 -7.62 -8.57 4.76
C THR A 128 -6.15 -8.63 4.36
N VAL A 129 -5.35 -7.61 4.69
CA VAL A 129 -3.90 -7.68 4.40
C VAL A 129 -3.21 -8.75 5.22
N ILE A 130 -3.63 -8.93 6.48
CA ILE A 130 -3.08 -9.98 7.36
C ILE A 130 -3.48 -11.37 6.86
N ASP A 131 -4.73 -11.54 6.41
CA ASP A 131 -5.21 -12.79 5.85
C ASP A 131 -4.54 -13.12 4.51
N ASN A 132 -4.25 -12.12 3.68
CA ASN A 132 -3.46 -12.29 2.46
C ASN A 132 -2.02 -12.75 2.77
N ILE A 133 -1.40 -12.21 3.82
CA ILE A 133 -0.09 -12.65 4.29
C ILE A 133 -0.14 -14.09 4.77
N LYS A 134 -1.15 -14.49 5.55
CA LYS A 134 -1.32 -15.86 6.05
C LYS A 134 -1.61 -16.86 4.92
N THR A 135 -2.44 -16.45 3.95
CA THR A 135 -2.79 -17.29 2.80
C THR A 135 -1.56 -17.56 1.92
N ASN A 136 -0.71 -16.54 1.74
CA ASN A 136 0.49 -16.62 0.91
C ASN A 136 1.77 -16.79 1.74
N GLU A 137 1.66 -17.33 2.94
CA GLU A 137 2.74 -17.32 3.93
C GLU A 137 4.00 -18.02 3.40
N ILE A 138 3.84 -19.10 2.63
CA ILE A 138 4.97 -19.82 2.01
C ILE A 138 5.73 -18.93 1.02
N ALA A 139 5.01 -18.21 0.16
CA ALA A 139 5.62 -17.31 -0.83
C ALA A 139 6.29 -16.12 -0.14
N VAL A 140 5.61 -15.54 0.85
CA VAL A 140 6.13 -14.44 1.67
C VAL A 140 7.40 -14.87 2.41
N ARG A 141 7.38 -16.04 3.06
CA ARG A 141 8.55 -16.61 3.75
C ARG A 141 9.71 -16.84 2.80
N SER A 142 9.45 -17.37 1.60
CA SER A 142 10.50 -17.55 0.59
C SER A 142 11.14 -16.22 0.17
N ALA A 143 10.33 -15.19 -0.07
CA ALA A 143 10.83 -13.86 -0.42
C ALA A 143 11.66 -13.22 0.70
N ILE A 144 11.25 -13.42 1.96
CA ILE A 144 12.02 -13.00 3.12
C ILE A 144 13.36 -13.72 3.18
N LEU A 145 13.39 -15.04 3.04
CA LEU A 145 14.62 -15.83 3.08
C LEU A 145 15.60 -15.36 1.99
N LEU A 146 15.14 -15.13 0.77
CA LEU A 146 15.97 -14.58 -0.31
C LEU A 146 16.55 -13.21 0.06
N ALA A 147 15.73 -12.31 0.59
CA ALA A 147 16.19 -10.98 1.00
C ALA A 147 17.19 -11.02 2.17
N LEU A 148 17.08 -12.02 3.07
CA LEU A 148 18.02 -12.26 4.15
C LEU A 148 19.35 -12.85 3.64
N SER A 149 19.30 -13.76 2.67
CA SER A 149 20.49 -14.35 2.05
C SER A 149 21.35 -13.31 1.29
N ASP A 150 20.72 -12.27 0.73
CA ASP A 150 21.40 -11.14 0.08
C ASP A 150 21.89 -10.07 1.08
N THR A 151 21.90 -10.35 2.38
CA THR A 151 22.30 -9.38 3.41
C THR A 151 23.76 -9.59 3.80
N THR A 152 24.55 -8.51 3.81
CA THR A 152 25.96 -8.54 4.22
C THR A 152 26.14 -8.37 5.73
N GLU A 153 27.32 -8.69 6.25
CA GLU A 153 27.67 -8.50 7.67
C GLU A 153 27.48 -7.04 8.15
N ASP A 154 27.99 -6.07 7.39
CA ASP A 154 27.86 -4.65 7.72
C ASP A 154 26.39 -4.21 7.92
N GLN A 155 25.49 -4.80 7.15
CA GLN A 155 24.06 -4.51 7.22
C GLN A 155 23.40 -5.08 8.48
N VAL A 156 23.93 -6.17 9.04
CA VAL A 156 23.38 -6.78 10.26
C VAL A 156 24.02 -6.27 11.54
N PHE A 157 25.23 -5.71 11.49
CA PHE A 157 25.89 -5.12 12.66
C PHE A 157 25.53 -3.65 12.87
N SER A 158 25.30 -2.88 11.79
CA SER A 158 24.96 -1.46 11.90
C SER A 158 23.47 -1.21 12.09
N THR A 159 23.12 -0.22 12.92
CA THR A 159 21.72 0.21 13.12
C THR A 159 21.08 0.69 11.81
N GLU A 160 21.84 1.40 10.99
CA GLU A 160 21.36 1.89 9.68
C GLU A 160 21.14 0.73 8.71
N GLY A 161 22.04 -0.26 8.68
CA GLY A 161 21.89 -1.48 7.92
C GLY A 161 20.64 -2.26 8.29
N LYS A 162 20.35 -2.40 9.59
CA LYS A 162 19.13 -3.07 10.08
C LYS A 162 17.86 -2.35 9.59
N LYS A 163 17.84 -1.01 9.59
CA LYS A 163 16.70 -0.25 9.05
C LYS A 163 16.55 -0.46 7.54
N GLN A 164 17.65 -0.46 6.79
CA GLN A 164 17.62 -0.75 5.37
C GLN A 164 17.12 -2.18 5.09
N LEU A 165 17.49 -3.15 5.93
CA LEU A 165 16.99 -4.50 5.88
C LEU A 165 15.47 -4.55 6.12
N GLN A 166 14.94 -3.83 7.11
CA GLN A 166 13.48 -3.75 7.34
C GLN A 166 12.75 -3.22 6.11
N VAL A 167 13.26 -2.16 5.49
CA VAL A 167 12.67 -1.58 4.26
C VAL A 167 12.71 -2.59 3.11
N ARG A 168 13.82 -3.30 2.94
CA ARG A 168 13.98 -4.32 1.89
C ARG A 168 13.01 -5.49 2.10
N LEU A 169 12.90 -5.97 3.33
CA LEU A 169 11.95 -7.02 3.71
C LEU A 169 10.51 -6.59 3.43
N ALA A 170 10.11 -5.39 3.88
CA ALA A 170 8.78 -4.85 3.61
C ALA A 170 8.50 -4.75 2.09
N LYS A 171 9.51 -4.35 1.29
CA LYS A 171 9.39 -4.29 -0.17
C LYS A 171 9.25 -5.68 -0.80
N ALA A 172 10.03 -6.67 -0.36
CA ALA A 172 9.98 -8.04 -0.86
C ALA A 172 8.61 -8.70 -0.56
N ILE A 173 8.09 -8.50 0.65
CA ILE A 173 6.76 -8.98 1.05
C ILE A 173 5.68 -8.31 0.19
N ASN A 174 5.72 -6.98 0.05
CA ASN A 174 4.75 -6.27 -0.77
C ASN A 174 4.80 -6.67 -2.26
N ALA A 175 5.99 -6.92 -2.81
CA ALA A 175 6.12 -7.39 -4.18
C ALA A 175 5.44 -8.76 -4.35
N THR A 176 5.68 -9.67 -3.40
CA THR A 176 5.05 -10.99 -3.38
C THR A 176 3.53 -10.90 -3.28
N LEU A 177 3.01 -10.09 -2.35
CA LEU A 177 1.57 -9.90 -2.18
C LEU A 177 0.92 -9.26 -3.41
N LYS A 178 1.59 -8.30 -4.07
CA LYS A 178 1.11 -7.73 -5.32
C LYS A 178 1.06 -8.75 -6.45
N GLU A 179 2.01 -9.67 -6.51
CA GLU A 179 2.01 -10.75 -7.50
C GLU A 179 0.88 -11.76 -7.27
N LYS A 180 0.61 -12.12 -6.00
CA LYS A 180 -0.40 -13.14 -5.66
C LYS A 180 -1.82 -12.60 -5.55
N GLU A 181 -1.99 -11.43 -4.95
CA GLU A 181 -3.28 -10.86 -4.56
C GLU A 181 -3.60 -9.55 -5.29
N GLY A 182 -2.67 -9.03 -6.11
CA GLY A 182 -2.83 -7.74 -6.79
C GLY A 182 -2.66 -6.51 -5.88
N PHE A 183 -2.49 -6.70 -4.57
CA PHE A 183 -2.37 -5.61 -3.60
C PHE A 183 -1.27 -5.87 -2.58
N GLY A 184 -0.47 -4.83 -2.30
CA GLY A 184 0.51 -4.83 -1.22
C GLY A 184 0.09 -3.81 -0.16
N GLY A 185 0.04 -4.23 1.10
CA GLY A 185 -0.43 -3.42 2.21
C GLY A 185 0.51 -3.39 3.41
N VAL A 186 1.73 -3.93 3.28
CA VAL A 186 2.70 -3.92 4.38
C VAL A 186 3.30 -2.53 4.53
N GLY A 187 3.12 -1.95 5.72
CA GLY A 187 3.70 -0.66 6.09
C GLY A 187 5.14 -0.80 6.54
N ASN A 188 5.40 -1.68 7.50
CA ASN A 188 6.75 -1.90 8.02
C ASN A 188 6.97 -3.35 8.48
N VAL A 189 8.23 -3.72 8.69
CA VAL A 189 8.64 -4.99 9.26
C VAL A 189 9.51 -4.72 10.48
N TYR A 190 9.20 -5.38 11.57
CA TYR A 190 9.91 -5.28 12.84
C TYR A 190 10.62 -6.59 13.14
N PHE A 191 11.84 -6.49 13.69
CA PHE A 191 12.54 -7.65 14.22
C PHE A 191 12.06 -7.89 15.66
N THR A 192 11.48 -9.06 15.91
CA THR A 192 11.10 -9.50 17.26
C THR A 192 12.22 -10.28 17.95
N ASN A 193 13.09 -10.91 17.15
CA ASN A 193 14.34 -11.52 17.58
C ASN A 193 15.40 -11.24 16.50
N PHE A 194 16.67 -11.06 16.89
CA PHE A 194 17.77 -10.81 15.95
C PHE A 194 19.10 -11.28 16.55
N VAL A 195 19.58 -12.43 16.10
CA VAL A 195 20.82 -13.05 16.55
C VAL A 195 21.72 -13.29 15.35
N VAL A 196 23.01 -12.98 15.49
CA VAL A 196 24.07 -13.24 14.50
C VAL A 196 25.10 -14.16 15.17
N GLN A 197 25.49 -15.25 14.51
CA GLN A 197 26.42 -16.26 15.03
C GLN A 197 27.45 -16.67 14.00
#